data_AF-X0SWD9-F1
#
_entry.id   AF-X0SWD9-F1
#
_cell.length_a   1.000
_cell.length_b   1.000
_cell.length_c   1.000
_cell.angle_alpha   90.00
_cell.angle_beta   90.00
_cell.angle_gamma   90.00
#
_symmetry.space_group_name_H-M   'P 1'
#
loop_
_entity.id
_entity.type
_entity.pdbx_description
1 polymer ?
#
loop_
_entity_poly.entity_id
_entity_poly.type
_entity_poly.pdbx_seq_one_letter_code
_entity_poly.pdbx_strand_id
1 'polypeptide(L)'
;MKMRLNRVRLGRIKFLFLTFLALLAATTIAEGKSNSPRWGIFELALKGPEGGNPFIDVKLSAEFKQRGRVFKPEGFYDGNGVYRIR
;
A
#
# COMPACT_ATOMS: atom_id res chain seq x y z
N MET A 1 60.50 4.13 9.02
CA MET A 1 60.25 4.69 7.68
C MET A 1 59.05 3.98 7.06
N LYS A 2 58.15 4.75 6.41
CA LYS A 2 56.85 4.40 5.79
C LYS A 2 55.62 4.27 6.71
N MET A 3 55.08 5.44 7.03
CA MET A 3 53.70 5.70 7.42
C MET A 3 52.76 5.29 6.27
N ARG A 4 51.75 4.45 6.52
CA ARG A 4 50.69 4.12 5.55
C ARG A 4 49.40 4.81 5.96
N LEU A 5 48.96 5.78 5.15
CA LEU A 5 47.70 6.51 5.30
C LEU A 5 46.51 5.57 4.99
N ASN A 6 45.62 5.37 5.96
CA ASN A 6 44.44 4.53 5.81
C ASN A 6 43.35 5.25 4.97
N ARG A 7 43.13 4.79 3.74
CA ARG A 7 42.00 5.14 2.85
C ARG A 7 40.63 4.64 3.36
N VAL A 8 40.36 4.68 4.67
CA VAL A 8 39.20 4.02 5.29
C VAL A 8 38.04 4.99 5.59
N ARG A 9 38.25 6.32 5.50
CA ARG A 9 37.25 7.31 5.91
C ARG A 9 36.20 7.68 4.84
N LEU A 10 36.42 7.37 3.56
CA LEU A 10 35.55 7.86 2.47
C LEU A 10 34.36 6.94 2.13
N GLY A 11 34.44 5.64 2.45
CA GLY A 11 33.38 4.66 2.13
C GLY A 11 32.23 4.63 3.14
N ARG A 12 32.51 4.86 4.43
CA ARG A 12 31.50 4.77 5.50
C ARG A 12 30.46 5.89 5.44
N ILE A 13 30.88 7.10 5.05
CA ILE A 13 30.01 8.28 4.94
C ILE A 13 29.07 8.15 3.72
N LYS A 14 29.56 7.64 2.59
CA LYS A 14 28.72 7.39 1.40
C LYS A 14 27.70 6.27 1.64
N PHE A 15 28.08 5.24 2.40
CA PHE A 15 27.17 4.12 2.73
C PHE A 15 26.04 4.56 3.67
N LEU A 16 26.33 5.38 4.68
CA LEU A 16 25.33 5.98 5.57
C LEU A 16 24.37 6.95 4.84
N PHE A 17 24.87 7.70 3.84
CA PHE A 17 24.03 8.59 3.02
C PHE A 17 23.10 7.81 2.08
N LEU A 18 23.55 6.70 1.50
CA LEU A 18 22.72 5.87 0.61
C LEU A 18 21.60 5.14 1.36
N THR A 19 21.86 4.69 2.60
CA THR A 19 20.84 4.07 3.44
C THR A 19 19.77 5.06 3.90
N PHE A 20 20.14 6.33 4.11
CA PHE A 20 19.20 7.37 4.51
C PHE A 20 18.23 7.75 3.37
N LEU A 21 18.69 7.70 2.12
CA LEU A 21 17.85 7.99 0.94
C LEU A 21 16.84 6.86 0.65
N ALA A 22 17.20 5.61 0.94
CA ALA A 22 16.29 4.48 0.79
C ALA A 22 15.14 4.48 1.82
N LEU A 23 15.36 5.07 3.01
CA LEU A 23 14.36 5.14 4.07
C LEU A 23 13.31 6.23 3.83
N LEU A 24 13.63 7.26 3.03
CA LEU A 24 12.71 8.35 2.70
C LEU A 24 11.70 7.97 1.59
N ALA A 25 11.98 6.93 0.81
CA ALA A 25 11.12 6.48 -0.28
C ALA A 25 9.94 5.60 0.19
N ALA A 26 9.93 5.15 1.45
CA ALA A 26 8.95 4.21 1.97
C ALA A 26 7.72 4.85 2.64
N THR A 27 7.61 6.18 2.67
CA THR A 27 6.57 6.90 3.43
C THR A 27 5.52 7.61 2.58
N THR A 28 5.36 7.26 1.30
CA THR A 28 4.24 7.78 0.49
C THR A 28 3.03 6.84 0.60
N ILE A 29 2.31 6.93 1.73
CA ILE A 29 0.94 6.40 1.78
C ILE A 29 0.09 7.35 0.93
N ALA A 30 -0.28 6.92 -0.27
CA ALA A 30 -1.21 7.68 -1.09
C ALA A 30 -2.56 7.75 -0.37
N GLU A 31 -2.96 8.93 0.10
CA GLU A 31 -4.29 9.16 0.65
C GLU A 31 -5.31 9.12 -0.50
N GLY A 32 -5.99 7.99 -0.65
CA GLY A 32 -7.13 7.84 -1.56
C GLY A 32 -8.36 8.59 -1.06
N LYS A 33 -8.35 9.92 -1.14
CA LYS A 33 -9.48 10.75 -0.73
C LYS A 33 -10.55 10.80 -1.82
N SER A 34 -11.49 9.87 -1.75
CA SER A 34 -12.69 9.88 -2.57
C SER A 34 -13.78 10.75 -1.93
N ASN A 35 -14.16 11.84 -2.58
CA ASN A 35 -15.34 12.60 -2.18
C ASN A 35 -16.60 11.89 -2.71
N SER A 36 -17.35 11.23 -1.84
CA SER A 36 -18.69 10.71 -2.16
C SER A 36 -19.75 11.65 -1.61
N PRO A 37 -20.82 11.96 -2.36
CA PRO A 37 -21.89 12.81 -1.86
C PRO A 37 -22.61 12.16 -0.67
N ARG A 38 -23.31 12.97 0.13
CA ARG A 38 -24.21 12.44 1.16
C ARG A 38 -25.27 11.58 0.48
N TRP A 39 -25.43 10.34 0.96
CA TRP A 39 -26.29 9.31 0.37
C TRP A 39 -25.83 8.76 -0.99
N GLY A 40 -24.63 9.13 -1.45
CA GLY A 40 -23.98 8.47 -2.57
C GLY A 40 -23.44 7.10 -2.18
N ILE A 41 -23.28 6.23 -3.19
CA ILE A 41 -22.59 4.95 -3.04
C ILE A 41 -21.10 5.21 -3.22
N PHE A 42 -20.31 4.91 -2.20
CA PHE A 42 -18.87 4.81 -2.37
C PHE A 42 -18.55 3.39 -2.86
N GLU A 43 -17.68 3.28 -3.85
CA GLU A 43 -17.24 1.99 -4.36
C GLU A 43 -15.73 1.93 -4.43
N LEU A 44 -15.17 0.83 -3.94
CA LEU A 44 -13.77 0.47 -4.13
C LEU A 44 -13.69 -0.68 -5.14
N ALA A 45 -12.95 -0.47 -6.24
CA ALA A 45 -12.65 -1.49 -7.23
C ALA A 45 -11.16 -1.88 -7.14
N LEU A 46 -10.89 -3.18 -6.99
CA LEU A 46 -9.56 -3.75 -6.84
C LEU A 46 -9.33 -4.81 -7.91
N LYS A 47 -8.10 -4.85 -8.46
CA LYS A 47 -7.66 -5.98 -9.27
C LYS A 47 -7.31 -7.14 -8.34
N GLY A 48 -7.90 -8.29 -8.58
CA GLY A 48 -7.55 -9.52 -7.89
C GLY A 48 -6.55 -10.38 -8.68
N PRO A 49 -6.30 -11.59 -8.18
CA PRO A 49 -5.31 -12.50 -8.77
C PRO A 49 -5.71 -12.95 -10.18
N GLU A 50 -4.71 -13.23 -11.02
CA GLU A 50 -4.89 -13.67 -12.41
C GLU A 50 -5.38 -15.12 -12.56
N GLY A 51 -5.36 -15.91 -11.47
CA GLY A 51 -5.76 -17.31 -11.47
C GLY A 51 -6.46 -17.74 -10.18
N GLY A 52 -7.00 -18.95 -10.19
CA GLY A 52 -7.88 -19.47 -9.14
C GLY A 52 -9.36 -19.18 -9.41
N ASN A 53 -10.23 -19.72 -8.56
CA ASN A 53 -11.66 -19.46 -8.57
C ASN A 53 -11.97 -18.18 -7.77
N PRO A 54 -12.45 -17.11 -8.42
CA PRO A 54 -12.66 -15.82 -7.77
C PRO A 54 -13.77 -15.83 -6.70
N PHE A 55 -14.65 -16.82 -6.69
CA PHE A 55 -15.76 -16.92 -5.73
C PHE A 55 -15.40 -17.70 -4.46
N ILE A 56 -14.34 -18.50 -4.50
CA ILE A 56 -13.97 -19.42 -3.41
C ILE A 56 -12.61 -19.05 -2.83
N ASP A 57 -11.67 -18.66 -3.69
CA ASP A 57 -10.27 -18.49 -3.31
C ASP A 57 -9.97 -17.09 -2.77
N VAL A 58 -10.85 -16.12 -3.01
CA VAL A 58 -10.67 -14.72 -2.61
C VAL A 58 -11.75 -14.31 -1.61
N LYS A 59 -11.32 -13.96 -0.40
CA LYS A 59 -12.16 -13.28 0.60
C LYS A 59 -11.81 -11.81 0.62
N LEU A 60 -12.78 -10.96 0.33
CA LEU A 60 -12.61 -9.51 0.30
C LEU A 60 -13.64 -8.86 1.21
N SER A 61 -13.21 -7.95 2.08
CA SER A 61 -14.07 -7.13 2.94
C SER A 61 -13.40 -5.78 3.20
N ALA A 62 -14.16 -4.80 3.70
CA ALA A 62 -13.61 -3.52 4.14
C ALA A 62 -14.25 -3.02 5.44
N GLU A 63 -13.60 -2.07 6.11
CA GLU A 63 -14.15 -1.33 7.24
C GLU A 63 -14.39 0.14 6.87
N PHE A 64 -15.66 0.54 6.81
CA PHE A 64 -16.06 1.93 6.72
C PHE A 64 -16.28 2.50 8.12
N LYS A 65 -15.47 3.51 8.51
CA LYS A 65 -15.53 4.11 9.85
C LYS A 65 -15.94 5.58 9.79
N GLN A 66 -16.97 5.94 10.54
CA GLN A 66 -17.40 7.33 10.70
C GLN A 66 -17.95 7.58 12.10
N ARG A 67 -17.35 8.55 12.83
CA ARG A 67 -17.84 9.01 14.15
C ARG A 67 -18.16 7.86 15.12
N GLY A 68 -17.27 6.88 15.20
CA GLY A 68 -17.42 5.71 16.09
C GLY A 68 -18.34 4.60 15.57
N ARG A 69 -18.98 4.78 14.42
CA ARG A 69 -19.70 3.70 13.72
C ARG A 69 -18.76 2.99 12.77
N VAL A 70 -18.88 1.67 12.71
CA VAL A 70 -18.12 0.81 11.80
C VAL A 70 -19.10 -0.03 11.00
N PHE A 71 -18.98 0.01 9.67
CA PHE A 71 -19.73 -0.84 8.75
C PHE A 71 -18.74 -1.75 8.01
N LYS A 72 -19.07 -3.04 7.92
CA LYS A 72 -18.20 -4.10 7.41
C LYS A 72 -18.88 -4.89 6.29
N PRO A 73 -18.99 -4.33 5.08
CA PRO A 73 -19.52 -5.08 3.96
C PRO A 73 -18.48 -6.07 3.44
N GLU A 74 -19.00 -7.21 2.98
CA GLU A 74 -18.24 -8.13 2.15
C GLU A 74 -18.14 -7.59 0.72
N GLY A 75 -17.01 -7.85 0.08
CA GLY A 75 -16.79 -7.59 -1.33
C GLY A 75 -17.34 -8.70 -2.21
N PHE A 76 -17.40 -8.43 -3.51
CA PHE A 76 -17.83 -9.40 -4.51
C PHE A 76 -16.97 -9.32 -5.76
N TYR A 77 -16.91 -10.42 -6.50
CA TYR A 77 -16.26 -10.47 -7.80
C TYR A 77 -17.21 -9.93 -8.89
N ASP A 78 -16.74 -8.99 -9.69
CA ASP A 78 -17.50 -8.28 -10.73
C ASP A 78 -17.07 -8.68 -12.16
N GLY A 79 -16.27 -9.74 -12.29
CA GLY A 79 -15.74 -10.19 -13.59
C GLY A 79 -14.43 -9.52 -13.99
N ASN A 80 -13.79 -10.04 -15.04
CA ASN A 80 -12.54 -9.52 -15.61
C ASN A 80 -11.40 -9.27 -14.59
N GLY A 81 -11.32 -10.11 -13.55
CA GLY A 81 -10.32 -9.94 -12.48
C GLY A 81 -10.59 -8.77 -11.52
N VAL A 82 -11.77 -8.15 -11.56
CA VAL A 82 -12.14 -7.01 -10.72
C VAL A 82 -13.02 -7.45 -9.57
N TYR A 83 -12.71 -6.95 -8.38
CA TYR A 83 -13.48 -7.15 -7.16
C TYR A 83 -13.94 -5.80 -6.62
N ARG A 84 -15.17 -5.74 -6.10
CA ARG A 84 -15.79 -4.49 -5.64
C ARG A 84 -16.30 -4.58 -4.21
N ILE A 85 -16.31 -3.44 -3.52
CA ILE A 85 -16.94 -3.25 -2.20
C ILE A 85 -17.75 -1.95 -2.24
N ARG A 86 -18.98 -1.95 -1.71
CA ARG A 86 -19.92 -0.82 -1.69
C ARG A 86 -20.59 -0.68 -0.32
#